data_AF-A0A1I2GPM0-F1
#
_entry.id   AF-A0A1I2GPM0-F1
#
_cell.length_a   1.000
_cell.length_b   1.000
_cell.length_c   1.000
_cell.angle_alpha   90.00
_cell.angle_beta   90.00
_cell.angle_gamma   90.00
#
_symmetry.space_group_name_H-M   'P 1'
#
loop_
_entity.id
_entity.type
_entity.pdbx_description
1 polymer ?
#
loop_
_entity_poly.entity_id
_entity_poly.type
_entity_poly.pdbx_seq_one_letter_code
_entity_poly.pdbx_strand_id
1 'polypeptide(L)'
;MVRREGKSEGTGTLAGASVSEFGWHDINPPTDGDPHGYLQFITESGDVANIKFTVKAVFIKEDDKPRLADYGFWELVSGTGQFEGLTGVGTLTIKSASETDRLFTLDGELGPRP
;
A
#
# COMPACT_ATOMS: atom_id res chain seq x y z
N MET A 1 1.40 15.38 -3.17
CA MET A 1 1.05 14.54 -2.03
C MET A 1 -0.46 14.36 -2.02
N VAL A 2 -0.94 13.12 -1.93
CA VAL A 2 -2.36 12.78 -1.89
C VAL A 2 -2.67 12.15 -0.52
N ARG A 3 -3.86 12.44 0.00
CA ARG A 3 -4.44 11.74 1.13
C ARG A 3 -5.73 11.04 0.70
N ARG A 4 -5.82 9.73 0.94
CA ARG A 4 -7.03 8.94 0.71
C ARG A 4 -7.35 8.11 1.94
N GLU A 5 -8.62 7.75 2.08
CA GLU A 5 -9.09 6.92 3.18
C GLU A 5 -9.81 5.69 2.60
N GLY A 6 -9.77 4.58 3.32
CA GLY A 6 -10.37 3.32 2.89
C GLY A 6 -10.48 2.30 4.01
N LYS A 7 -10.80 1.06 3.65
CA LYS A 7 -10.89 -0.07 4.55
C LYS A 7 -10.09 -1.26 4.03
N SER A 8 -9.50 -2.01 4.94
CA SER A 8 -8.84 -3.29 4.65
C SER A 8 -9.87 -4.42 4.69
N GLU A 9 -10.04 -5.12 3.56
CA GLU A 9 -11.05 -6.19 3.40
C GLU A 9 -10.42 -7.60 3.23
N GLY A 10 -9.10 -7.70 3.42
CA GLY A 10 -8.34 -8.95 3.30
C GLY A 10 -8.35 -9.81 4.58
N THR A 11 -7.44 -10.78 4.61
CA THR A 11 -7.17 -11.62 5.77
C THR A 11 -5.96 -11.12 6.57
N GLY A 12 -5.74 -11.66 7.76
CA GLY A 12 -4.56 -11.37 8.58
C GLY A 12 -4.79 -10.25 9.60
N THR A 13 -3.69 -9.75 10.18
CA THR A 13 -3.72 -8.83 11.33
C THR A 13 -4.25 -7.42 11.02
N LEU A 14 -4.31 -7.06 9.73
CA LEU A 14 -4.84 -5.78 9.25
C LEU A 14 -6.28 -5.90 8.73
N ALA A 15 -6.89 -7.09 8.79
CA ALA A 15 -8.26 -7.30 8.31
C ALA A 15 -9.24 -6.40 9.08
N GLY A 16 -10.13 -5.72 8.36
CA GLY A 16 -11.15 -4.85 8.94
C GLY A 16 -10.65 -3.46 9.37
N ALA A 17 -9.35 -3.21 9.40
CA ALA A 17 -8.78 -1.92 9.78
C ALA A 17 -9.19 -0.80 8.82
N SER A 18 -9.37 0.42 9.34
CA SER A 18 -9.39 1.61 8.50
C SER A 18 -7.98 1.91 8.00
N VAL A 19 -7.86 2.50 6.82
CA VAL A 19 -6.57 2.85 6.24
C VAL A 19 -6.57 4.29 5.73
N SER A 20 -5.47 5.00 5.99
CA SER A 20 -5.16 6.29 5.37
C SER A 20 -3.89 6.18 4.52
N GLU A 21 -3.98 6.58 3.26
CA GLU A 21 -2.84 6.72 2.35
C GLU A 21 -2.25 8.13 2.45
N PHE A 22 -0.92 8.21 2.56
CA PHE A 22 -0.14 9.43 2.40
C PHE A 22 0.90 9.19 1.31
N GLY A 23 0.51 9.46 0.06
CA GLY A 23 1.26 9.05 -1.13
C GLY A 23 1.81 10.21 -1.95
N TRP A 24 2.98 9.98 -2.56
CA TRP A 24 3.48 10.74 -3.69
C TRP A 24 3.29 9.91 -4.95
N HIS A 25 2.46 10.40 -5.86
CA HIS A 25 2.22 9.79 -7.17
C HIS A 25 3.10 10.49 -8.19
N ASP A 26 4.40 10.21 -8.11
CA ASP A 26 5.35 10.63 -9.14
C ASP A 26 5.21 9.69 -10.33
N ILE A 27 4.37 10.09 -11.29
CA ILE A 27 4.04 9.31 -12.48
C ILE A 27 4.18 10.22 -13.70
N ASN A 28 4.82 9.68 -14.74
CA ASN A 28 5.05 10.33 -16.02
C ASN A 28 4.46 9.47 -17.15
N PRO A 29 3.12 9.45 -17.34
CA PRO A 29 2.50 8.65 -18.38
C PRO A 29 2.90 9.10 -19.79
N PRO A 30 3.11 8.17 -20.75
CA PRO A 30 3.03 6.72 -20.63
C PRO A 30 4.42 6.08 -20.44
N THR A 31 5.35 6.73 -19.75
CA THR A 31 6.76 6.29 -19.64
C THR A 31 6.96 5.40 -18.42
N ASP A 32 6.85 5.98 -17.23
CA ASP A 32 7.13 5.32 -15.97
C ASP A 32 6.57 6.13 -14.78
N GLY A 33 6.90 5.68 -13.57
CA GLY A 33 6.76 6.44 -12.34
C GLY A 33 7.37 5.67 -11.18
N ASP A 34 7.57 6.36 -10.06
CA ASP A 34 8.11 5.80 -8.82
C ASP A 34 7.24 6.20 -7.61
N PRO A 35 5.95 5.78 -7.55
CA PRO A 35 5.08 6.12 -6.44
C PRO A 35 5.59 5.55 -5.12
N HIS A 36 5.46 6.32 -4.05
CA HIS A 36 5.89 5.90 -2.73
C HIS A 36 5.11 6.66 -1.66
N GLY A 37 5.16 6.16 -0.43
CA GLY A 37 4.47 6.83 0.67
C GLY A 37 4.26 5.92 1.86
N TYR A 38 3.21 6.24 2.62
CA TYR A 38 2.81 5.52 3.81
C TYR A 38 1.33 5.13 3.75
N LEU A 39 1.03 3.98 4.36
CA LEU A 39 -0.31 3.55 4.72
C LEU A 39 -0.35 3.49 6.25
N GLN A 40 -1.30 4.19 6.85
CA GLN A 40 -1.59 4.05 8.28
C GLN A 40 -2.86 3.24 8.44
N PHE A 41 -2.75 2.09 9.10
CA PHE A 41 -3.87 1.25 9.46
C PHE A 41 -4.25 1.47 10.92
N ILE A 42 -5.54 1.55 11.20
CA ILE A 42 -6.09 1.61 12.55
C ILE A 42 -7.13 0.49 12.68
N THR A 43 -6.85 -0.44 13.58
CA THR A 43 -7.72 -1.59 13.86
C THR A 43 -8.91 -1.18 14.73
N GLU A 44 -9.90 -2.07 14.88
CA GLU A 44 -11.06 -1.81 15.75
C GLU A 44 -10.67 -1.60 17.23
N SER A 45 -9.59 -2.22 17.70
CA SER A 45 -9.02 -2.01 19.04
C SER A 45 -8.27 -0.67 19.19
N GLY A 46 -8.05 0.06 18.08
CA GLY A 46 -7.27 1.29 18.06
C GLY A 46 -5.76 1.10 17.89
N ASP A 47 -5.29 -0.14 17.69
CA ASP A 47 -3.88 -0.42 17.41
C ASP A 47 -3.51 0.13 16.03
N VAL A 48 -2.32 0.76 15.95
CA VAL A 48 -1.85 1.45 14.75
C VAL A 48 -0.71 0.66 14.11
N ALA A 49 -0.77 0.47 12.80
CA ALA A 49 0.37 0.01 11.99
C ALA A 49 0.69 1.06 10.92
N ASN A 50 1.93 1.52 10.89
CA ASN A 50 2.43 2.40 9.83
C ASN A 50 3.29 1.59 8.88
N ILE A 51 2.83 1.49 7.65
CA ILE A 51 3.49 0.79 6.56
C ILE A 51 4.09 1.80 5.61
N LYS A 52 5.36 1.64 5.25
CA LYS A 52 5.99 2.36 4.15
C LYS A 52 5.86 1.53 2.88
N PHE A 53 5.59 2.17 1.75
CA PHE A 53 5.60 1.49 0.45
C PHE A 53 6.43 2.21 -0.59
N THR A 54 6.92 1.45 -1.56
CA THR A 54 7.57 1.93 -2.77
C THR A 54 7.11 1.07 -3.94
N VAL A 55 6.77 1.70 -5.06
CA VAL A 55 6.19 1.08 -6.24
C VAL A 55 6.96 1.54 -7.46
N LYS A 56 7.09 0.65 -8.45
CA LYS A 56 7.44 1.00 -9.82
C LYS A 56 6.19 0.96 -10.69
N ALA A 57 5.91 2.09 -11.33
CA ALA A 57 4.89 2.21 -12.37
C ALA A 57 5.54 1.94 -13.72
N VAL A 58 5.02 0.93 -14.44
CA VAL A 58 5.46 0.59 -15.80
C VAL A 58 4.26 0.61 -16.73
N PHE A 59 4.37 1.32 -17.85
CA PHE A 59 3.34 1.31 -18.89
C PHE A 59 3.67 0.24 -19.92
N ILE A 60 2.73 -0.68 -20.12
CA ILE A 60 2.85 -1.79 -21.07
C ILE A 60 1.94 -1.48 -22.26
N LYS A 61 2.48 -1.55 -23.47
CA LYS A 61 1.72 -1.33 -24.70
C LYS A 61 0.59 -2.37 -24.82
N GLU A 62 -0.62 -1.88 -25.07
CA GLU A 62 -1.80 -2.66 -25.46
C GLU A 62 -2.49 -1.95 -26.63
N ASP A 63 -3.51 -2.57 -27.23
CA ASP A 63 -4.08 -2.15 -28.51
C ASP A 63 -4.74 -0.76 -28.47
N ASP A 64 -5.51 -0.47 -27.42
CA ASP A 64 -6.24 0.81 -27.29
C ASP A 64 -5.44 1.88 -26.53
N LYS A 65 -4.96 1.53 -25.33
CA LYS A 65 -4.17 2.41 -24.46
C LYS A 65 -3.16 1.60 -23.66
N PRO A 66 -1.99 2.17 -23.32
CA PRO A 66 -1.06 1.48 -22.44
C PRO A 66 -1.71 1.10 -21.11
N ARG A 67 -1.49 -0.13 -20.67
CA ARG A 67 -1.88 -0.57 -19.33
C ARG A 67 -0.80 -0.17 -18.34
N LEU A 68 -1.23 0.42 -17.23
CA LEU A 68 -0.36 0.69 -16.09
C LEU A 68 -0.19 -0.58 -15.23
N ALA A 69 1.05 -0.94 -14.95
CA ALA A 69 1.45 -2.02 -14.07
C ALA A 69 2.20 -1.44 -12.87
N ASP A 70 1.56 -1.46 -11.70
CA ASP A 70 2.11 -0.93 -10.45
C ASP A 70 2.47 -2.08 -9.51
N TYR A 71 3.78 -2.32 -9.36
CA TYR A 71 4.33 -3.36 -8.50
C TYR A 71 5.38 -2.78 -7.56
N GLY A 72 5.42 -3.28 -6.33
CA GLY A 72 6.28 -2.71 -5.31
C GLY A 72 6.46 -3.60 -4.09
N PHE A 73 6.96 -2.97 -3.04
CA PHE A 73 7.19 -3.59 -1.74
C PHE A 73 6.62 -2.71 -0.63
N TRP A 74 6.38 -3.34 0.52
CA TRP A 74 5.96 -2.66 1.72
C TRP A 74 6.78 -3.12 2.92
N GLU A 75 6.89 -2.26 3.93
CA GLU A 75 7.59 -2.53 5.19
C GLU A 75 6.77 -2.00 6.38
N LEU A 76 6.66 -2.76 7.46
CA LEU A 76 6.13 -2.25 8.74
C LEU A 76 7.21 -1.42 9.44
N VAL A 77 7.06 -0.09 9.41
CA VAL A 77 8.08 0.83 9.95
C VAL A 77 7.84 1.19 11.41
N SER A 78 6.60 1.18 11.87
CA SER A 78 6.24 1.36 13.28
C SER A 78 4.83 0.86 13.57
N GLY A 79 4.53 0.61 14.85
CA GLY A 79 3.19 0.30 15.28
C GLY A 79 3.02 0.39 16.79
N THR A 80 1.78 0.32 17.24
CA THR A 80 1.37 0.32 18.65
C THR A 80 0.53 -0.92 18.94
N GLY A 81 0.36 -1.25 20.22
CA GLY A 81 -0.50 -2.36 20.65
C GLY A 81 -0.02 -3.69 20.07
N GLN A 82 -0.88 -4.40 19.34
CA GLN A 82 -0.49 -5.68 18.74
C GLN A 82 0.66 -5.59 17.71
N PHE A 83 0.98 -4.40 17.21
CA PHE A 83 2.08 -4.17 16.26
C PHE A 83 3.36 -3.66 16.93
N GLU A 84 3.33 -3.42 18.25
CA GLU A 84 4.49 -2.96 19.00
C GLU A 84 5.59 -4.04 18.99
N GLY A 85 6.84 -3.61 18.78
CA GLY A 85 7.97 -4.55 18.68
C GLY A 85 7.97 -5.43 17.43
N LEU A 86 7.03 -5.25 16.49
CA LEU A 86 7.00 -6.00 15.24
C LEU A 86 7.74 -5.28 14.10
N THR A 87 8.13 -6.07 13.11
CA THR A 87 8.59 -5.68 11.78
C THR A 87 7.92 -6.58 10.75
N GLY A 88 8.15 -6.31 9.48
CA GLY A 88 7.61 -7.11 8.41
C GLY A 88 7.86 -6.48 7.06
N VAL A 89 7.72 -7.31 6.03
CA VAL A 89 8.01 -6.95 4.65
C VAL A 89 7.17 -7.80 3.71
N GLY A 90 6.91 -7.26 2.53
CA GLY A 90 6.21 -8.01 1.51
C GLY A 90 6.11 -7.29 0.18
N THR A 91 5.22 -7.80 -0.68
CA THR A 91 4.94 -7.26 -2.00
C THR A 91 3.66 -6.44 -2.01
N LEU A 92 3.64 -5.42 -2.87
CA LEU A 92 2.51 -4.54 -3.08
C LEU A 92 2.14 -4.55 -4.56
N THR A 93 0.85 -4.66 -4.86
CA THR A 93 0.30 -4.35 -6.19
C THR A 93 -0.78 -3.28 -6.04
N ILE A 94 -0.83 -2.32 -6.96
CA ILE A 94 -1.90 -1.31 -7.02
C ILE A 94 -2.69 -1.50 -8.31
N LYS A 95 -4.02 -1.47 -8.21
CA LYS A 95 -4.92 -1.49 -9.36
C LYS A 95 -5.94 -0.37 -9.26
N SER A 96 -6.39 0.13 -10.40
CA SER A 96 -7.58 1.00 -10.43
C SER A 96 -8.81 0.16 -10.09
N ALA A 97 -9.57 0.58 -9.08
CA ALA A 97 -10.88 0.00 -8.77
C ALA A 97 -11.99 0.81 -9.45
N SER A 98 -11.84 2.13 -9.48
CA SER A 98 -12.67 3.09 -10.22
C SER A 98 -11.80 4.25 -10.70
N GLU A 99 -12.41 5.34 -11.21
CA GLU A 99 -11.67 6.56 -11.55
C GLU A 99 -10.93 7.13 -10.33
N THR A 100 -11.60 7.16 -9.18
CA THR A 100 -11.07 7.75 -7.93
C THR A 100 -10.43 6.70 -7.02
N ASP A 101 -10.87 5.45 -7.11
CA ASP A 101 -10.52 4.44 -6.12
C ASP A 101 -9.40 3.54 -6.63
N ARG A 102 -8.59 3.10 -5.68
CA ARG A 102 -7.45 2.23 -5.92
C ARG A 102 -7.53 1.05 -4.97
N LEU A 103 -7.19 -0.13 -5.47
CA LEU A 103 -7.04 -1.34 -4.69
C LEU A 103 -5.56 -1.57 -4.44
N PHE A 104 -5.15 -1.49 -3.18
CA PHE A 104 -3.82 -1.84 -2.72
C PHE A 104 -3.87 -3.28 -2.19
N THR A 105 -3.11 -4.18 -2.80
CA THR A 105 -2.98 -5.56 -2.34
C THR A 105 -1.61 -5.75 -1.71
N LEU A 106 -1.57 -5.97 -0.40
CA LEU A 106 -0.37 -6.24 0.36
C LEU A 106 -0.33 -7.74 0.68
N ASP A 107 0.76 -8.40 0.30
CA ASP A 107 1.05 -9.78 0.65
C ASP A 107 2.44 -9.85 1.27
N GLY A 108 2.62 -10.64 2.33
CA GLY A 108 3.90 -10.75 3.04
C GLY A 108 3.74 -11.21 4.48
N GLU A 109 4.72 -10.88 5.30
CA GLU A 109 4.83 -11.41 6.66
C GLU A 109 5.13 -10.33 7.70
N LEU A 110 4.70 -10.60 8.93
CA LEU A 110 5.04 -9.83 10.12
C LEU A 110 5.72 -10.75 11.14
N GLY A 111 6.67 -10.21 11.90
CA GLY A 111 7.39 -10.93 12.94
C GLY A 111 8.02 -9.99 13.98
N PRO A 112 8.56 -10.53 15.08
CA PRO A 112 9.22 -9.73 16.10
C PRO A 112 10.50 -9.08 15.55
N ARG A 113 10.80 -7.87 16.02
CA ARG A 113 12.12 -7.24 15.81
C ARG A 113 13.21 -8.01 16.59
N PRO A 114 14.45 -8.04 16.06
CA PRO A 114 15.60 -8.62 16.76
C PRO A 114 15.99 -7.83 18.02
#